data_AF-A0A7V2UN26-F1
#
_entry.id   AF-A0A7V2UN26-F1
#
_cell.length_a   1.000
_cell.length_b   1.000
_cell.length_c   1.000
_cell.angle_alpha   90.00
_cell.angle_beta   90.00
_cell.angle_gamma   90.00
#
_symmetry.space_group_name_H-M   'P 1'
#
loop_
_entity.id
_entity.type
_entity.pdbx_description
1 polymer ?
#
loop_
_entity_poly.entity_id
_entity_poly.type
_entity_poly.pdbx_seq_one_letter_code
_entity_poly.pdbx_strand_id
1 'polypeptide(L)'
;MSPHTNSIPGGWDCHVHVFDPAHPAQTGHYQPMLRDLAEIEHVAEPHGVGHLVLVQPSVYGTDNRLMLQALAREPGRHRGVAVLDTNVLDTELDEMHKLGVRGVRFNLVSPVGNGPEAFRALAPRLKARGWHVQWYAQAEQLATIADLHEGSSLTPVLDHLAGLHPGIGATSPAWAALQRLAGMGAWVKLSGWYRLQDTAPYNALHQQILRVEACMGERLVWGSDWPHTAFDHDALPPYESVWHPVVQALGEARAAAVRAAGALLYA
;
A
#
# COMPACT_ATOMS: atom_id res chain seq x y z
N MET A 1 -37.54 -3.13 -9.90
CA MET A 1 -36.17 -3.14 -10.44
C MET A 1 -35.68 -1.70 -10.41
N SER A 2 -34.93 -1.33 -9.36
CA SER A 2 -34.33 0.00 -9.27
C SER A 2 -33.27 0.13 -10.37
N PRO A 3 -33.14 1.30 -11.02
CA PRO A 3 -32.13 1.47 -12.06
C PRO A 3 -30.75 1.25 -11.44
N HIS A 4 -29.98 0.33 -12.00
CA HIS A 4 -28.56 0.22 -11.70
C HIS A 4 -27.93 1.55 -12.12
N THR A 5 -27.68 2.43 -11.16
CA THR A 5 -26.80 3.57 -11.40
C THR A 5 -25.44 2.98 -11.76
N ASN A 6 -24.98 3.28 -12.97
CA ASN A 6 -23.68 2.91 -13.53
C ASN A 6 -22.53 3.66 -12.83
N SER A 7 -22.61 3.81 -11.50
CA SER A 7 -21.71 4.59 -10.67
C SER A 7 -20.55 3.73 -10.22
N ILE A 8 -19.32 4.20 -10.47
CA ILE A 8 -18.09 3.59 -9.96
C ILE A 8 -18.22 3.40 -8.44
N PRO A 9 -17.96 2.20 -7.90
CA PRO A 9 -18.01 1.99 -6.46
C PRO A 9 -17.03 2.89 -5.70
N GLY A 10 -17.45 3.45 -4.57
CA GLY A 10 -16.62 4.39 -3.80
C GLY A 10 -15.49 3.75 -2.97
N GLY A 11 -15.40 2.42 -2.94
CA GLY A 11 -14.37 1.71 -2.17
C GLY A 11 -13.00 1.76 -2.82
N TRP A 12 -11.96 1.73 -1.98
CA TRP A 12 -10.56 1.76 -2.39
C TRP A 12 -9.84 0.46 -2.05
N ASP A 13 -9.08 -0.07 -3.01
CA ASP A 13 -7.95 -0.95 -2.77
C ASP A 13 -6.66 -0.12 -2.81
N CYS A 14 -6.04 0.05 -1.65
CA CYS A 14 -4.89 0.92 -1.49
C CYS A 14 -3.54 0.22 -1.72
N HIS A 15 -3.51 -1.02 -2.24
CA HIS A 15 -2.25 -1.68 -2.57
C HIS A 15 -2.45 -2.77 -3.64
N VAL A 16 -2.19 -2.43 -4.90
CA VAL A 16 -2.13 -3.40 -6.01
C VAL A 16 -0.90 -3.17 -6.88
N HIS A 17 -0.51 -4.19 -7.65
CA HIS A 17 0.57 -4.12 -8.62
C HIS A 17 0.05 -4.47 -10.02
N VAL A 18 0.44 -3.68 -11.01
CA VAL A 18 0.19 -3.96 -12.44
C VAL A 18 1.40 -4.61 -13.07
N PHE A 19 1.19 -5.60 -13.92
CA PHE A 19 2.22 -6.30 -14.67
C PHE A 19 1.77 -6.51 -16.11
N ASP A 20 2.62 -6.14 -17.07
CA ASP A 20 2.28 -6.17 -18.49
C ASP A 20 3.41 -6.85 -19.28
N PRO A 21 3.10 -7.75 -20.24
CA PRO A 21 4.11 -8.42 -21.06
C PRO A 21 5.04 -7.46 -21.81
N ALA A 22 4.58 -6.26 -22.16
CA ALA A 22 5.38 -5.25 -22.84
C ALA A 22 6.44 -4.60 -21.92
N HIS A 23 6.35 -4.82 -20.61
CA HIS A 23 7.27 -4.29 -19.60
C HIS A 23 7.89 -5.46 -18.81
N PRO A 24 8.99 -6.05 -19.31
CA PRO A 24 9.61 -7.21 -18.66
C PRO A 24 10.25 -6.84 -17.32
N ALA A 25 10.14 -7.76 -16.35
CA ALA A 25 10.80 -7.65 -15.05
C ALA A 25 12.34 -7.60 -15.21
N GLN A 26 13.01 -6.86 -14.32
CA GLN A 26 14.46 -6.83 -14.25
C GLN A 26 15.02 -8.20 -13.86
N THR A 27 16.14 -8.57 -14.49
CA THR A 27 16.82 -9.86 -14.23
C THR A 27 17.28 -9.98 -12.79
N GLY A 28 17.04 -11.13 -12.15
CA GLY A 28 17.47 -11.42 -10.77
C GLY A 28 16.39 -11.22 -9.71
N HIS A 29 15.21 -10.69 -10.08
CA HIS A 29 14.02 -10.69 -9.23
C HIS A 29 13.09 -11.87 -9.54
N TYR A 30 11.93 -11.95 -8.86
CA TYR A 30 10.89 -12.94 -9.14
C TYR A 30 10.17 -12.63 -10.47
N GLN A 31 9.60 -13.67 -11.09
CA GLN A 31 8.76 -13.54 -12.29
C GLN A 31 7.33 -13.23 -11.85
N PRO A 32 6.81 -12.01 -12.06
CA PRO A 32 5.45 -11.69 -11.68
C PRO A 32 4.45 -12.34 -12.64
N MET A 33 3.25 -12.62 -12.13
CA MET A 33 2.13 -12.99 -13.00
C MET A 33 1.67 -11.75 -13.76
N LEU A 34 1.55 -11.90 -15.08
CA LEU A 34 1.09 -10.83 -15.96
C LEU A 34 -0.40 -10.58 -15.72
N ARG A 35 -0.70 -9.35 -15.35
CA ARG A 35 -1.97 -8.95 -14.77
C ARG A 35 -2.13 -7.45 -14.94
N ASP A 36 -2.90 -7.06 -15.94
CA ASP A 36 -3.07 -5.65 -16.30
C ASP A 36 -4.10 -4.92 -15.43
N LEU A 37 -4.22 -3.62 -15.63
CA LEU A 37 -5.16 -2.78 -14.88
C LEU A 37 -6.63 -3.22 -15.08
N ALA A 38 -7.02 -3.60 -16.30
CA ALA A 38 -8.40 -3.93 -16.62
C ALA A 38 -8.83 -5.23 -15.90
N GLU A 39 -7.92 -6.20 -15.78
CA GLU A 39 -8.17 -7.40 -14.99
C GLU A 39 -8.36 -7.07 -13.49
N ILE A 40 -7.53 -6.20 -12.91
CA ILE A 40 -7.68 -5.77 -11.51
C ILE A 40 -9.04 -5.12 -11.29
N GLU A 41 -9.41 -4.17 -12.15
CA GLU A 41 -10.70 -3.48 -12.08
C GLU A 41 -11.87 -4.47 -12.14
N HIS A 42 -11.82 -5.41 -13.08
CA HIS A 42 -12.86 -6.43 -13.25
C HIS A 42 -13.01 -7.31 -12.01
N VAL A 43 -11.90 -7.71 -11.38
CA VAL A 43 -11.93 -8.52 -10.15
C VAL A 43 -12.39 -7.69 -8.96
N ALA A 44 -12.01 -6.42 -8.86
CA ALA A 44 -12.29 -5.57 -7.70
C ALA A 44 -13.73 -5.03 -7.66
N GLU A 45 -14.32 -4.73 -8.82
CA GLU A 45 -15.62 -4.07 -8.94
C GLU A 45 -16.78 -4.83 -8.26
N PRO A 46 -16.95 -6.16 -8.41
CA PRO A 46 -17.99 -6.92 -7.73
C PRO A 46 -17.92 -6.85 -6.19
N HIS A 47 -16.75 -6.49 -5.65
CA HIS A 47 -16.54 -6.31 -4.22
C HIS A 47 -16.71 -4.86 -3.76
N GLY A 48 -17.27 -3.98 -4.60
CA GLY A 48 -17.54 -2.59 -4.26
C GLY A 48 -16.29 -1.71 -4.22
N VAL A 49 -15.22 -2.11 -4.91
CA VAL A 49 -13.99 -1.33 -5.08
C VAL A 49 -13.95 -0.76 -6.48
N GLY A 50 -13.94 0.56 -6.59
CA GLY A 50 -13.86 1.28 -7.86
C GLY A 50 -12.58 2.10 -8.03
N HIS A 51 -11.77 2.20 -6.98
CA HIS A 51 -10.53 2.97 -6.94
C HIS A 51 -9.36 2.09 -6.50
N LEU A 52 -8.22 2.24 -7.18
CA LEU A 52 -7.01 1.46 -6.95
C LEU A 52 -5.83 2.40 -6.67
N VAL A 53 -4.93 1.95 -5.80
CA VAL A 53 -3.59 2.55 -5.64
C VAL A 53 -2.57 1.59 -6.24
N LEU A 54 -2.05 1.97 -7.40
CA LEU A 54 -1.02 1.23 -8.11
C LEU A 54 0.32 1.50 -7.44
N VAL A 55 0.87 0.50 -6.77
CA VAL A 55 2.15 0.60 -6.08
C VAL A 55 3.23 0.01 -7.00
N GLN A 56 4.31 0.75 -7.21
CA GLN A 56 5.45 0.27 -7.99
C GLN A 56 6.04 -1.02 -7.38
N PRO A 57 6.04 -2.15 -8.11
CA PRO A 57 6.60 -3.41 -7.63
C PRO A 57 8.12 -3.40 -7.80
N SER A 58 8.82 -4.10 -6.91
CA SER A 58 10.30 -4.10 -6.86
C SER A 58 10.96 -4.64 -8.13
N VAL A 59 10.28 -5.51 -8.88
CA VAL A 59 10.78 -6.10 -10.14
C VAL A 59 11.05 -5.07 -11.25
N TYR A 60 10.47 -3.87 -11.13
CA TYR A 60 10.68 -2.77 -12.09
C TYR A 60 11.62 -1.68 -11.55
N GLY A 61 12.10 -1.81 -10.31
CA GLY A 61 12.96 -0.80 -9.68
C GLY A 61 12.34 0.59 -9.75
N THR A 62 13.11 1.57 -10.24
CA THR A 62 12.70 2.97 -10.41
C THR A 62 12.01 3.25 -11.77
N ASP A 63 11.81 2.24 -12.63
CA ASP A 63 11.08 2.39 -13.88
C ASP A 63 9.57 2.37 -13.63
N ASN A 64 9.01 3.56 -13.37
CA ASN A 64 7.59 3.73 -13.06
C ASN A 64 6.69 3.78 -14.32
N ARG A 65 7.24 3.58 -15.54
CA ARG A 65 6.52 3.86 -16.79
C ARG A 65 5.23 3.05 -16.93
N LEU A 66 5.23 1.77 -16.57
CA LEU A 66 4.03 0.93 -16.63
C LEU A 66 2.92 1.47 -15.72
N MET A 67 3.24 1.80 -14.47
CA MET A 67 2.29 2.38 -13.51
C MET A 67 1.74 3.71 -14.04
N LEU A 68 2.60 4.58 -14.56
CA LEU A 68 2.20 5.89 -15.09
C LEU A 68 1.31 5.76 -16.34
N GLN A 69 1.61 4.82 -17.24
CA GLN A 69 0.76 4.52 -18.39
C GLN A 69 -0.61 3.99 -17.96
N ALA A 70 -0.66 3.12 -16.94
CA ALA A 70 -1.90 2.62 -16.38
C ALA A 70 -2.76 3.76 -15.80
N LEU A 71 -2.16 4.65 -15.00
CA LEU A 71 -2.86 5.82 -14.46
C LEU A 71 -3.38 6.79 -15.54
N ALA A 72 -2.67 6.91 -16.65
CA ALA A 72 -3.06 7.77 -17.76
C ALA A 72 -4.30 7.27 -18.52
N ARG A 73 -4.68 5.98 -18.40
CA ARG A 73 -5.85 5.42 -19.08
C ARG A 73 -7.16 6.01 -18.56
N GLU A 74 -7.24 6.24 -17.25
CA GLU A 74 -8.43 6.78 -16.59
C GLU A 74 -8.05 7.87 -15.57
N PRO A 75 -7.70 9.09 -16.05
CA PRO A 75 -7.17 10.15 -15.21
C PRO A 75 -8.08 10.48 -14.02
N GLY A 76 -7.50 10.45 -12.82
CA GLY A 76 -8.19 10.81 -11.58
C GLY A 76 -8.96 9.68 -10.91
N ARG A 77 -9.24 8.54 -11.58
CA ARG A 77 -9.90 7.38 -10.95
C ARG A 77 -8.99 6.67 -9.97
N HIS A 78 -7.72 6.55 -10.30
CA HIS A 78 -6.73 5.79 -9.54
C HIS A 78 -5.59 6.69 -9.06
N ARG A 79 -4.73 6.14 -8.19
CA ARG A 79 -3.56 6.83 -7.62
C ARG A 79 -2.33 5.96 -7.69
N GLY A 80 -1.16 6.58 -7.64
CA GLY A 80 0.12 5.89 -7.75
C GLY A 80 1.02 6.09 -6.53
N VAL A 81 1.85 5.09 -6.26
CA VAL A 81 2.99 5.18 -5.35
C VAL A 81 4.24 4.73 -6.09
N ALA A 82 5.13 5.68 -6.39
CA ALA A 82 6.32 5.47 -7.21
C ALA A 82 7.51 4.93 -6.41
N VAL A 83 8.54 4.44 -7.10
CA VAL A 83 9.90 4.27 -6.54
C VAL A 83 10.84 5.21 -7.28
N LEU A 84 11.61 6.02 -6.54
CA LEU A 84 12.41 7.11 -7.10
C LEU A 84 13.90 6.86 -6.91
N ASP A 85 14.69 7.22 -7.92
CA ASP A 85 16.12 7.50 -7.76
C ASP A 85 16.31 8.90 -7.17
N THR A 86 17.39 9.14 -6.43
CA THR A 86 17.68 10.46 -5.85
C THR A 86 17.98 11.53 -6.91
N ASN A 87 18.38 11.14 -8.11
CA ASN A 87 18.65 12.01 -9.25
C ASN A 87 17.40 12.40 -10.05
N VAL A 88 16.20 11.94 -9.66
CA VAL A 88 14.94 12.32 -10.34
C VAL A 88 14.80 13.84 -10.43
N LEU A 89 14.34 14.37 -11.56
CA LEU A 89 14.14 15.81 -11.76
C LEU A 89 12.80 16.29 -11.19
N ASP A 90 12.72 17.56 -10.79
CA ASP A 90 11.46 18.12 -10.25
C ASP A 90 10.34 18.12 -11.30
N THR A 91 10.70 18.33 -12.56
CA THR A 91 9.75 18.22 -13.68
C THR A 91 9.17 16.81 -13.81
N GLU A 92 9.97 15.76 -13.58
CA GLU A 92 9.48 14.38 -13.61
C GLU A 92 8.51 14.11 -12.45
N LEU A 93 8.82 14.64 -11.26
CA LEU A 93 7.92 14.54 -10.10
C LEU A 93 6.60 15.27 -10.33
N ASP A 94 6.62 16.42 -11.01
CA ASP A 94 5.41 17.18 -11.36
C ASP A 94 4.55 16.43 -12.38
N GLU A 95 5.16 15.82 -13.40
CA GLU A 95 4.44 14.96 -14.34
C GLU A 95 3.83 13.73 -13.65
N MET A 96 4.58 13.07 -12.76
CA MET A 96 4.05 11.98 -11.94
C MET A 96 2.85 12.45 -11.08
N HIS A 97 2.93 13.64 -10.47
CA HIS A 97 1.85 14.18 -9.66
C HIS A 97 0.58 14.43 -10.48
N LYS A 98 0.73 15.01 -11.69
CA LYS A 98 -0.38 15.24 -12.64
C LYS A 98 -1.07 13.94 -13.05
N LEU A 99 -0.28 12.87 -13.25
CA LEU A 99 -0.80 11.54 -13.57
C LEU A 99 -1.46 10.84 -12.37
N GLY A 100 -1.34 11.37 -11.16
CA GLY A 100 -2.02 10.84 -9.97
C GLY A 100 -1.12 10.14 -8.95
N VAL A 101 0.20 10.27 -9.07
CA VAL A 101 1.11 9.80 -8.00
C VAL A 101 0.95 10.69 -6.77
N ARG A 102 0.89 10.05 -5.59
CA ARG A 102 0.70 10.71 -4.28
C ARG A 102 1.69 10.26 -3.22
N GLY A 103 2.62 9.38 -3.57
CA GLY A 103 3.62 8.92 -2.62
C GLY A 103 4.80 8.23 -3.29
N VAL A 104 5.80 7.95 -2.47
CA VAL A 104 6.98 7.16 -2.83
C VAL A 104 7.11 5.96 -1.89
N ARG A 105 7.52 4.82 -2.42
CA ARG A 105 7.76 3.60 -1.66
C ARG A 105 9.23 3.42 -1.29
N PHE A 106 9.46 3.20 -0.01
CA PHE A 106 10.70 2.69 0.55
C PHE A 106 10.46 1.24 1.00
N ASN A 107 11.25 0.32 0.47
CA ASN A 107 11.13 -1.11 0.76
C ASN A 107 12.39 -1.58 1.49
N LEU A 108 12.26 -1.90 2.78
CA LEU A 108 13.35 -2.38 3.62
C LEU A 108 13.42 -3.91 3.68
N VAL A 109 12.42 -4.62 3.15
CA VAL A 109 12.35 -6.09 3.10
C VAL A 109 12.95 -6.63 1.80
N SER A 110 12.71 -5.93 0.69
CA SER A 110 13.33 -6.22 -0.62
C SER A 110 13.88 -4.92 -1.22
N PRO A 111 15.04 -4.44 -0.73
CA PRO A 111 15.57 -3.14 -1.10
C PRO A 111 15.91 -3.05 -2.59
N VAL A 112 15.51 -1.92 -3.19
CA VAL A 112 15.85 -1.54 -4.57
C VAL A 112 16.72 -0.27 -4.59
N GLY A 113 17.56 -0.08 -3.57
CA GLY A 113 18.46 1.08 -3.43
C GLY A 113 17.93 2.23 -2.57
N ASN A 114 16.70 2.13 -2.03
CA ASN A 114 16.11 3.17 -1.19
C ASN A 114 16.53 3.00 0.28
N GLY A 115 17.14 4.03 0.87
CA GLY A 115 17.60 4.04 2.26
C GLY A 115 17.48 5.41 2.95
N PRO A 116 17.96 5.54 4.19
CA PRO A 116 17.88 6.79 4.97
C PRO A 116 18.39 8.05 4.25
N GLU A 117 19.45 7.92 3.46
CA GLU A 117 20.02 9.04 2.70
C GLU A 117 19.08 9.50 1.59
N ALA A 118 18.50 8.57 0.84
CA ALA A 118 17.49 8.86 -0.18
C ALA A 118 16.24 9.50 0.44
N PHE A 119 15.80 9.04 1.62
CA PHE A 119 14.69 9.67 2.34
C PHE A 119 14.98 11.15 2.62
N ARG A 120 16.13 11.46 3.21
CA ARG A 120 16.51 12.85 3.54
C ARG A 120 16.65 13.73 2.30
N ALA A 121 17.23 13.19 1.23
CA ALA A 121 17.40 13.92 -0.03
C ALA A 121 16.07 14.24 -0.71
N LEU A 122 15.12 13.30 -0.71
CA LEU A 122 13.82 13.49 -1.36
C LEU A 122 12.81 14.26 -0.49
N ALA A 123 12.97 14.26 0.84
CA ALA A 123 11.93 14.73 1.74
C ALA A 123 11.37 16.15 1.47
N PRO A 124 12.21 17.18 1.21
CA PRO A 124 11.69 18.51 0.89
C PRO A 124 10.83 18.54 -0.38
N ARG A 125 11.22 17.74 -1.39
CA ARG A 125 10.58 17.67 -2.71
C ARG A 125 9.26 16.90 -2.66
N LEU A 126 9.19 15.87 -1.81
CA LEU A 126 7.97 15.12 -1.52
C LEU A 126 6.98 16.00 -0.74
N LYS A 127 7.46 16.72 0.29
CA LYS A 127 6.65 17.62 1.10
C LYS A 127 6.01 18.73 0.27
N ALA A 128 6.77 19.33 -0.66
CA ALA A 128 6.26 20.37 -1.56
C ALA A 128 5.06 19.93 -2.41
N ARG A 129 4.91 18.62 -2.65
CA ARG A 129 3.83 18.02 -3.45
C ARG A 129 2.74 17.37 -2.60
N GLY A 130 2.85 17.44 -1.27
CA GLY A 130 1.97 16.74 -0.34
C GLY A 130 2.07 15.21 -0.45
N TRP A 131 3.20 14.68 -0.92
CA TRP A 131 3.37 13.24 -1.07
C TRP A 131 3.70 12.56 0.26
N HIS A 132 3.17 11.35 0.44
CA HIS A 132 3.50 10.50 1.58
C HIS A 132 4.69 9.58 1.29
N VAL A 133 5.24 8.96 2.34
CA VAL A 133 6.26 7.91 2.24
C VAL A 133 5.65 6.59 2.70
N GLN A 134 5.56 5.65 1.77
CA GLN A 134 5.09 4.30 2.02
C GLN A 134 6.26 3.38 2.39
N TRP A 135 6.10 2.61 3.47
CA TRP A 135 7.13 1.72 3.99
C TRP A 135 6.67 0.27 3.94
N TYR A 136 7.42 -0.57 3.22
CA TYR A 136 7.38 -2.01 3.45
C TYR A 136 8.56 -2.41 4.35
N ALA A 137 8.25 -2.82 5.58
CA ALA A 137 9.22 -3.06 6.64
C ALA A 137 8.75 -4.16 7.61
N GLN A 138 9.68 -4.71 8.38
CA GLN A 138 9.41 -5.58 9.52
C GLN A 138 9.13 -4.75 10.78
N ALA A 139 8.48 -5.34 11.79
CA ALA A 139 8.08 -4.65 13.01
C ALA A 139 9.28 -4.04 13.77
N GLU A 140 10.43 -4.70 13.73
CA GLU A 140 11.69 -4.29 14.36
C GLU A 140 12.25 -2.99 13.76
N GLN A 141 11.87 -2.67 12.52
CA GLN A 141 12.34 -1.49 11.80
C GLN A 141 11.47 -0.24 12.08
N LEU A 142 10.34 -0.37 12.78
CA LEU A 142 9.44 0.75 13.05
C LEU A 142 10.10 1.87 13.87
N ALA A 143 11.03 1.53 14.77
CA ALA A 143 11.76 2.54 15.54
C ALA A 143 12.62 3.41 14.61
N THR A 144 13.36 2.78 13.70
CA THR A 144 14.17 3.48 12.69
C THR A 144 13.29 4.34 11.77
N ILE A 145 12.12 3.85 11.36
CA ILE A 145 11.19 4.64 10.54
C ILE A 145 10.66 5.84 11.34
N ALA A 146 10.34 5.67 12.63
CA ALA A 146 9.94 6.77 13.50
C ALA A 146 11.03 7.84 13.59
N ASP A 147 12.28 7.44 13.77
CA ASP A 147 13.43 8.36 13.86
C ASP A 147 13.68 9.10 12.53
N LEU A 148 13.41 8.47 11.38
CA LEU A 148 13.48 9.14 10.07
C LEU A 148 12.37 10.19 9.90
N HIS A 149 11.17 9.88 10.38
CA HIS A 149 10.02 10.78 10.23
C HIS A 149 10.02 11.95 11.22
N GLU A 150 10.75 11.85 12.32
CA GLU A 150 10.87 12.90 13.33
C GLU A 150 11.33 14.22 12.70
N GLY A 151 10.48 15.26 12.78
CA GLY A 151 10.73 16.58 12.18
C GLY A 151 10.55 16.66 10.64
N SER A 152 10.41 15.54 9.92
CA SER A 152 10.30 15.54 8.45
C SER A 152 9.02 16.19 7.92
N SER A 153 7.95 16.21 8.72
CA SER A 153 6.57 16.57 8.33
C SER A 153 5.97 15.71 7.20
N LEU A 154 6.63 14.62 6.80
CA LEU A 154 6.09 13.68 5.81
C LEU A 154 5.19 12.67 6.49
N THR A 155 4.04 12.37 5.87
CA THR A 155 3.13 11.33 6.33
C THR A 155 3.72 9.93 6.07
N PRO A 156 3.94 9.11 7.11
CA PRO A 156 4.30 7.70 6.94
C PRO A 156 3.06 6.85 6.62
N VAL A 157 3.16 5.95 5.65
CA VAL A 157 2.16 4.93 5.35
C VAL A 157 2.82 3.56 5.50
N LEU A 158 2.36 2.75 6.45
CA LEU A 158 2.99 1.48 6.81
C LEU A 158 2.25 0.33 6.10
N ASP A 159 2.95 -0.38 5.22
CA ASP A 159 2.40 -1.53 4.50
C ASP A 159 2.14 -2.71 5.44
N HIS A 160 1.18 -3.56 5.06
CA HIS A 160 0.92 -4.89 5.63
C HIS A 160 0.97 -4.94 7.16
N LEU A 161 0.02 -4.26 7.81
CA LEU A 161 -0.11 -4.19 9.27
C LEU A 161 1.19 -3.72 9.97
N ALA A 162 2.02 -2.92 9.28
CA ALA A 162 3.31 -2.45 9.76
C ALA A 162 4.30 -3.59 10.15
N GLY A 163 4.13 -4.78 9.56
CA GLY A 163 4.94 -5.96 9.89
C GLY A 163 4.57 -6.64 11.21
N LEU A 164 3.49 -6.21 11.88
CA LEU A 164 3.08 -6.71 13.20
C LEU A 164 2.38 -8.08 13.08
N HIS A 165 3.17 -9.11 12.81
CA HIS A 165 2.71 -10.50 12.70
C HIS A 165 2.29 -11.10 14.07
N PRO A 166 1.65 -12.29 14.11
CA PRO A 166 1.12 -12.88 15.35
C PRO A 166 2.15 -13.12 16.45
N GLY A 167 3.42 -13.31 16.07
CA GLY A 167 4.54 -13.51 17.00
C GLY A 167 4.99 -12.23 17.74
N ILE A 168 4.52 -11.05 17.33
CA ILE A 168 4.85 -9.79 18.00
C ILE A 168 4.06 -9.68 19.31
N GLY A 169 4.74 -9.96 20.41
CA GLY A 169 4.17 -9.91 21.76
C GLY A 169 3.67 -8.52 22.16
N ALA A 170 2.76 -8.49 23.13
CA ALA A 170 2.09 -7.28 23.57
C ALA A 170 3.03 -6.21 24.18
N THR A 171 4.21 -6.61 24.64
CA THR A 171 5.24 -5.73 25.23
C THR A 171 6.36 -5.38 24.24
N SER A 172 6.25 -5.80 22.98
CA SER A 172 7.27 -5.50 21.96
C SER A 172 7.47 -3.99 21.81
N PRO A 173 8.72 -3.50 21.69
CA PRO A 173 9.01 -2.09 21.44
C PRO A 173 8.41 -1.58 20.12
N ALA A 174 8.09 -2.48 19.18
CA ALA A 174 7.43 -2.14 17.93
C ALA A 174 6.08 -1.41 18.15
N TRP A 175 5.34 -1.74 19.21
CA TRP A 175 4.09 -1.06 19.54
C TRP A 175 4.30 0.39 19.98
N ALA A 176 5.37 0.67 20.75
CA ALA A 176 5.72 2.03 21.14
C ALA A 176 6.21 2.84 19.93
N ALA A 177 6.96 2.21 19.03
CA ALA A 177 7.35 2.84 17.76
C ALA A 177 6.14 3.16 16.87
N LEU A 178 5.16 2.24 16.77
CA LEU A 178 3.90 2.50 16.07
C LEU A 178 3.14 3.67 16.69
N GLN A 179 3.09 3.79 18.02
CA GLN A 179 2.45 4.92 18.70
C GLN A 179 3.15 6.26 18.40
N ARG A 180 4.49 6.29 18.37
CA ARG A 180 5.25 7.48 17.93
C ARG A 180 4.87 7.88 16.50
N LEU A 181 4.86 6.90 15.60
CA LEU A 181 4.45 7.11 14.19
C LEU A 181 3.00 7.61 14.09
N ALA A 182 2.08 7.03 14.86
CA ALA A 182 0.68 7.47 14.91
C ALA A 182 0.57 8.93 15.37
N GLY A 183 1.37 9.36 16.35
CA GLY A 183 1.47 10.75 16.79
C GLY A 183 2.00 11.71 15.72
N MET A 184 2.71 11.20 14.71
CA MET A 184 3.16 11.94 13.53
C MET A 184 2.20 11.83 12.34
N GLY A 185 0.99 11.30 12.55
CA GLY A 185 -0.05 11.19 11.52
C GLY A 185 0.12 9.99 10.59
N ALA A 186 0.80 8.93 11.03
CA ALA A 186 0.94 7.71 10.26
C ALA A 186 -0.41 7.10 9.83
N TRP A 187 -0.37 6.35 8.73
CA TRP A 187 -1.42 5.44 8.29
C TRP A 187 -0.90 4.01 8.26
N VAL A 188 -1.79 3.03 8.44
CA VAL A 188 -1.46 1.60 8.27
C VAL A 188 -2.37 0.98 7.22
N LYS A 189 -1.78 0.17 6.33
CA LYS A 189 -2.53 -0.65 5.37
C LYS A 189 -2.85 -2.02 5.98
N LEU A 190 -4.13 -2.30 6.17
CA LEU A 190 -4.66 -3.63 6.47
C LEU A 190 -4.59 -4.47 5.19
N SER A 191 -3.51 -5.25 5.01
CA SER A 191 -3.19 -5.93 3.74
C SER A 191 -2.15 -7.03 3.96
N GLY A 192 -1.93 -7.87 2.94
CA GLY A 192 -0.76 -8.75 2.86
C GLY A 192 -0.65 -9.78 3.98
N TRP A 193 -1.77 -10.33 4.48
CA TRP A 193 -1.82 -11.23 5.64
C TRP A 193 -0.90 -12.44 5.53
N TYR A 194 -0.81 -13.04 4.35
CA TYR A 194 0.08 -14.16 4.03
C TYR A 194 1.58 -13.81 4.11
N ARG A 195 1.94 -12.52 4.12
CA ARG A 195 3.31 -12.05 4.37
C ARG A 195 3.63 -11.93 5.86
N LEU A 196 2.64 -12.08 6.73
CA LEU A 196 2.74 -11.87 8.17
C LEU A 196 2.63 -13.18 8.95
N GLN A 197 3.23 -14.26 8.44
CA GLN A 197 3.29 -15.56 9.11
C GLN A 197 1.89 -16.10 9.49
N ASP A 198 0.88 -15.76 8.70
CA ASP A 198 -0.47 -16.25 8.85
C ASP A 198 -0.90 -16.96 7.56
N THR A 199 -1.84 -17.88 7.70
CA THR A 199 -2.36 -18.70 6.60
C THR A 199 -3.86 -18.54 6.54
N ALA A 200 -4.44 -18.62 5.34
CA ALA A 200 -5.89 -18.50 5.16
C ALA A 200 -6.64 -19.45 6.14
N PRO A 201 -7.69 -18.97 6.83
CA PRO A 201 -8.41 -17.70 6.62
C PRO A 201 -7.84 -16.47 7.36
N TYR A 202 -6.59 -16.52 7.85
CA TYR A 202 -5.87 -15.41 8.51
C TYR A 202 -6.44 -14.97 9.86
N ASN A 203 -6.92 -15.94 10.64
CA ASN A 203 -7.50 -15.68 11.96
C ASN A 203 -6.45 -15.28 13.02
N ALA A 204 -5.17 -15.61 12.81
CA ALA A 204 -4.13 -15.38 13.82
C ALA A 204 -3.80 -13.88 13.98
N LEU A 205 -4.14 -13.06 12.99
CA LEU A 205 -3.90 -11.61 12.98
C LEU A 205 -5.03 -10.78 13.62
N HIS A 206 -6.16 -11.36 14.03
CA HIS A 206 -7.31 -10.60 14.54
C HIS A 206 -6.96 -9.70 15.74
N GLN A 207 -6.16 -10.21 16.69
CA GLN A 207 -5.74 -9.42 17.85
C GLN A 207 -4.82 -8.26 17.46
N GLN A 208 -3.96 -8.47 16.47
CA GLN A 208 -3.02 -7.48 15.95
C GLN A 208 -3.78 -6.39 15.18
N ILE A 209 -4.79 -6.76 14.37
CA ILE A 209 -5.69 -5.84 13.69
C ILE A 209 -6.41 -4.94 14.70
N LEU A 210 -7.02 -5.53 15.74
CA LEU A 210 -7.71 -4.76 16.80
C LEU A 210 -6.76 -3.79 17.52
N ARG A 211 -5.55 -4.24 17.82
CA ARG A 211 -4.56 -3.40 18.53
C ARG A 211 -4.02 -2.26 17.66
N VAL A 212 -3.81 -2.53 16.37
CA VAL A 212 -3.45 -1.50 15.40
C VAL A 212 -4.60 -0.50 15.25
N GLU A 213 -5.84 -0.96 15.19
CA GLU A 213 -7.03 -0.08 15.12
C GLU A 213 -7.14 0.84 16.33
N ALA A 214 -6.96 0.31 17.54
CA ALA A 214 -6.93 1.10 18.77
C ALA A 214 -5.81 2.17 18.77
N CYS A 215 -4.70 1.93 18.06
CA CYS A 215 -3.58 2.87 17.95
C CYS A 215 -3.81 3.93 16.85
N MET A 216 -4.32 3.52 15.70
CA MET A 216 -4.38 4.36 14.50
C MET A 216 -5.71 5.12 14.35
N GLY A 217 -6.77 4.63 14.98
CA GLY A 217 -8.13 5.17 14.83
C GLY A 217 -8.55 5.16 13.37
N GLU A 218 -8.96 6.32 12.85
CA GLU A 218 -9.44 6.49 11.47
C GLU A 218 -8.35 6.32 10.40
N ARG A 219 -7.06 6.36 10.76
CA ARG A 219 -5.92 6.31 9.81
C ARG A 219 -5.56 4.89 9.38
N LEU A 220 -6.56 4.15 8.95
CA LEU A 220 -6.45 2.81 8.40
C LEU A 220 -7.05 2.77 7.00
N VAL A 221 -6.34 2.13 6.09
CA VAL A 221 -6.83 1.78 4.75
C VAL A 221 -6.67 0.29 4.50
N TRP A 222 -7.43 -0.26 3.57
CA TRP A 222 -7.29 -1.65 3.15
C TRP A 222 -6.57 -1.74 1.80
N GLY A 223 -5.85 -2.85 1.58
CA GLY A 223 -5.39 -3.21 0.25
C GLY A 223 -5.29 -4.72 0.06
N SER A 224 -5.55 -5.21 -1.15
CA SER A 224 -5.52 -6.65 -1.44
C SER A 224 -4.10 -7.20 -1.56
N ASP A 225 -3.13 -6.35 -1.92
CA ASP A 225 -1.80 -6.75 -2.37
C ASP A 225 -1.86 -7.66 -3.62
N TRP A 226 -2.89 -7.48 -4.45
CA TRP A 226 -3.05 -8.21 -5.70
C TRP A 226 -1.91 -7.88 -6.68
N PRO A 227 -1.37 -8.86 -7.43
CA PRO A 227 -1.83 -10.23 -7.67
C PRO A 227 -1.24 -11.26 -6.72
N HIS A 228 -0.93 -10.89 -5.48
CA HIS A 228 -0.47 -11.81 -4.44
C HIS A 228 0.83 -12.54 -4.84
N THR A 229 1.85 -11.75 -5.15
CA THR A 229 3.16 -12.20 -5.69
C THR A 229 3.94 -13.19 -4.81
N ALA A 230 3.43 -13.52 -3.63
CA ALA A 230 3.96 -14.58 -2.77
C ALA A 230 3.45 -15.99 -3.13
N PHE A 231 2.48 -16.10 -4.03
CA PHE A 231 1.86 -17.36 -4.44
C PHE A 231 2.25 -17.74 -5.86
N ASP A 232 2.19 -19.05 -6.13
CA ASP A 232 2.23 -19.59 -7.48
C ASP A 232 0.89 -19.35 -8.21
N HIS A 233 0.92 -19.44 -9.53
CA HIS A 233 -0.21 -19.07 -10.40
C HIS A 233 -1.52 -19.81 -10.08
N ASP A 234 -1.42 -21.08 -9.73
CA ASP A 234 -2.58 -21.94 -9.48
C ASP A 234 -3.00 -21.97 -7.99
N ALA A 235 -2.37 -21.12 -7.17
CA ALA A 235 -2.57 -21.06 -5.72
C ALA A 235 -2.98 -19.66 -5.22
N LEU A 236 -3.42 -18.77 -6.13
CA LEU A 236 -3.84 -17.42 -5.76
C LEU A 236 -5.05 -17.46 -4.82
N PRO A 237 -5.00 -16.74 -3.68
CA PRO A 237 -6.18 -16.59 -2.85
C PRO A 237 -7.26 -15.78 -3.58
N PRO A 238 -8.56 -16.07 -3.36
CA PRO A 238 -9.64 -15.22 -3.87
C PRO A 238 -9.50 -13.77 -3.39
N TYR A 239 -9.87 -12.80 -4.22
CA TYR A 239 -9.72 -11.37 -3.91
C TYR A 239 -10.42 -10.96 -2.61
N GLU A 240 -11.62 -11.49 -2.35
CA GLU A 240 -12.38 -11.23 -1.12
C GLU A 240 -11.79 -11.90 0.12
N SER A 241 -10.97 -12.94 -0.04
CA SER A 241 -10.44 -13.69 1.11
C SER A 241 -9.49 -12.83 1.95
N VAL A 242 -8.81 -11.86 1.34
CA VAL A 242 -7.94 -10.90 2.04
C VAL A 242 -8.71 -9.68 2.58
N TRP A 243 -10.01 -9.59 2.32
CA TRP A 243 -10.89 -8.62 2.98
C TRP A 243 -11.51 -9.17 4.25
N HIS A 244 -11.89 -10.44 4.25
CA HIS A 244 -12.60 -11.10 5.35
C HIS A 244 -11.98 -10.86 6.75
N PRO A 245 -10.65 -10.93 6.94
CA PRO A 245 -10.03 -10.71 8.26
C PRO A 245 -10.31 -9.32 8.83
N VAL A 246 -10.45 -8.30 7.98
CA VAL A 246 -10.79 -6.93 8.43
C VAL A 246 -12.23 -6.89 8.94
N VAL A 247 -13.16 -7.51 8.21
CA VAL A 247 -14.58 -7.58 8.60
C VAL A 247 -14.74 -8.38 9.89
N GLN A 248 -14.05 -9.52 10.01
CA GLN A 248 -14.12 -10.36 11.20
C GLN A 248 -13.55 -9.69 12.44
N ALA A 249 -12.44 -8.95 12.30
CA ALA A 249 -11.83 -8.25 13.42
C ALA A 249 -12.59 -6.97 13.82
N LEU A 250 -12.99 -6.14 12.84
CA LEU A 250 -13.49 -4.78 13.10
C LEU A 250 -15.01 -4.63 12.98
N GLY A 251 -15.71 -5.63 12.43
CA GLY A 251 -17.12 -5.53 12.07
C GLY A 251 -17.36 -4.78 10.76
N GLU A 252 -18.51 -5.02 10.14
CA GLU A 252 -18.85 -4.54 8.79
C GLU A 252 -18.76 -3.01 8.65
N ALA A 253 -19.31 -2.26 9.60
CA ALA A 253 -19.36 -0.80 9.53
C ALA A 253 -17.96 -0.17 9.57
N ARG A 254 -17.09 -0.63 10.48
CA ARG A 254 -15.72 -0.12 10.58
C ARG A 254 -14.90 -0.55 9.38
N ALA A 255 -15.07 -1.79 8.92
CA ALA A 255 -14.42 -2.28 7.72
C ALA A 255 -14.83 -1.42 6.50
N ALA A 256 -16.11 -1.15 6.28
CA ALA A 256 -16.56 -0.27 5.20
C ALA A 256 -15.90 1.13 5.27
N ALA A 257 -15.76 1.71 6.46
CA ALA A 257 -15.05 2.97 6.64
C ALA A 257 -13.55 2.88 6.28
N VAL A 258 -12.86 1.80 6.67
CA VAL A 258 -11.46 1.54 6.28
C VAL A 258 -11.30 1.46 4.76
N ARG A 259 -12.26 0.83 4.07
CA ARG A 259 -12.26 0.73 2.61
C ARG A 259 -12.53 2.08 1.92
N ALA A 260 -13.34 2.94 2.53
CA ALA A 260 -13.60 4.29 2.00
C ALA A 260 -12.45 5.28 2.28
N ALA A 261 -11.66 5.04 3.33
CA ALA A 261 -10.64 5.96 3.81
C ALA A 261 -9.48 6.22 2.83
N GLY A 262 -9.34 5.40 1.78
CA GLY A 262 -8.40 5.67 0.68
C GLY A 262 -8.60 7.05 0.04
N ALA A 263 -9.85 7.51 -0.05
CA ALA A 263 -10.17 8.85 -0.55
C ALA A 263 -9.57 9.99 0.29
N LEU A 264 -9.29 9.75 1.58
CA LEU A 264 -8.67 10.73 2.48
C LEU A 264 -7.14 10.73 2.33
N LEU A 265 -6.53 9.55 2.26
CA LEU A 265 -5.07 9.40 2.18
C LEU A 265 -4.52 9.80 0.80
N TYR A 266 -5.25 9.49 -0.28
CA TYR A 266 -4.77 9.65 -1.65
C TYR A 266 -5.49 10.75 -2.45
N ALA A 267 -6.15 11.71 -1.78
CA ALA A 267 -6.80 12.85 -2.42
C ALA A 267 -5.88 13.57 -3.44
#